data_AF-A0A939RCX8-F1
#
_entry.id   AF-A0A939RCX8-F1
#
_cell.length_a   1.000
_cell.length_b   1.000
_cell.length_c   1.000
_cell.angle_alpha   90.00
_cell.angle_beta   90.00
_cell.angle_gamma   90.00
#
_symmetry.space_group_name_H-M   'P 1'
#
loop_
_entity.id
_entity.type
_entity.pdbx_description
1 polymer ?
#
loop_
_entity_poly.entity_id
_entity_poly.type
_entity_poly.pdbx_seq_one_letter_code
_entity_poly.pdbx_strand_id
1 'polypeptide(L)'
;MGKFFVKVSILCFFFVLLPFEQSYAQQKDVKQLPTCLDFTDVYSKTVLQTSPATKEDDQEMQSLASIMMGYVSALQDIYGNRLVGMSARDNEWTLLDKVAQYCHQYPQMSFQRAVRSIPAVSQTIQALQDEEFKRCNNYIEQMKVAICSTQNQNK
;
A
#
# COMPACT_ATOMS: atom_id res chain seq x y z
N MET A 1 14.84 39.61 -69.61
CA MET A 1 15.11 38.21 -70.01
C MET A 1 15.89 37.53 -68.91
N GLY A 2 15.31 36.52 -68.26
CA GLY A 2 15.90 35.85 -67.11
C GLY A 2 15.18 34.56 -66.75
N LYS A 3 15.50 33.51 -67.52
CA LYS A 3 15.70 32.11 -67.11
C LYS A 3 14.54 31.35 -66.43
N PHE A 4 13.92 30.49 -67.23
CA PHE A 4 13.03 29.41 -66.80
C PHE A 4 13.81 28.25 -66.12
N PHE A 5 13.25 27.85 -64.99
CA PHE A 5 13.31 26.58 -64.28
C PHE A 5 13.65 25.32 -65.10
N VAL A 6 14.60 24.52 -64.61
CA VAL A 6 14.62 23.07 -64.86
C VAL A 6 14.87 22.31 -63.54
N LYS A 7 13.78 21.65 -63.11
CA LYS A 7 13.62 20.45 -62.28
C LYS A 7 14.90 19.75 -61.75
N VAL A 8 15.05 19.69 -60.43
CA VAL A 8 15.73 18.60 -59.71
C VAL A 8 15.02 18.34 -58.38
N SER A 9 14.81 17.06 -58.07
CA SER A 9 14.44 16.48 -56.76
C SER A 9 13.00 16.60 -56.26
N ILE A 10 12.14 15.65 -56.70
CA ILE A 10 11.07 15.09 -55.86
C ILE A 10 11.27 13.57 -55.86
N LEU A 11 12.10 13.09 -54.93
CA LEU A 11 12.22 11.68 -54.52
C LEU A 11 13.31 11.64 -53.44
N CYS A 12 12.93 11.95 -52.19
CA CYS A 12 13.69 11.56 -50.97
C CYS A 12 13.11 12.09 -49.64
N PHE A 13 11.93 12.70 -49.57
CA PHE A 13 11.40 13.26 -48.32
C PHE A 13 10.04 12.69 -47.91
N PHE A 14 9.88 11.36 -48.02
CA PHE A 14 8.66 10.66 -47.58
C PHE A 14 8.76 10.04 -46.18
N PHE A 15 9.76 10.38 -45.35
CA PHE A 15 9.97 9.69 -44.05
C PHE A 15 10.48 10.56 -42.90
N VAL A 16 10.13 11.85 -42.84
CA VAL A 16 10.44 12.70 -41.66
C VAL A 16 9.29 13.67 -41.32
N LEU A 17 8.07 13.16 -41.21
CA LEU A 17 6.93 13.89 -40.62
C LEU A 17 6.00 12.90 -39.91
N LEU A 18 6.54 12.17 -38.93
CA LEU A 18 5.71 11.63 -37.85
C LEU A 18 5.78 12.65 -36.72
N PRO A 19 4.68 13.31 -36.34
CA PRO A 19 4.65 14.03 -35.08
C PRO A 19 4.82 12.98 -33.99
N PHE A 20 5.92 13.09 -33.25
CA PHE A 20 6.10 12.42 -31.97
C PHE A 20 4.90 12.82 -31.11
N GLU A 21 3.93 11.93 -30.96
CA GLU A 21 2.87 12.11 -29.97
C GLU A 21 3.56 12.25 -28.62
N GLN A 22 3.58 13.50 -28.12
CA GLN A 22 3.90 13.77 -26.75
C GLN A 22 2.87 13.00 -25.93
N SER A 23 3.31 11.86 -25.39
CA SER A 23 2.60 11.18 -24.33
C SER A 23 2.41 12.22 -23.24
N TYR A 24 1.19 12.74 -23.11
CA TYR A 24 0.81 13.54 -21.97
C TYR A 24 1.12 12.67 -20.77
N ALA A 25 2.23 12.99 -20.09
CA ALA A 25 2.44 12.53 -18.74
C ALA A 25 1.23 13.05 -17.98
N GLN A 26 0.23 12.18 -17.76
CA GLN A 26 -0.70 12.39 -16.67
C GLN A 26 0.18 12.52 -15.45
N GLN A 27 0.43 13.76 -15.05
CA GLN A 27 0.95 14.09 -13.75
C GLN A 27 -0.13 13.58 -12.80
N LYS A 28 0.00 12.31 -12.41
CA LYS A 28 -0.83 11.67 -11.42
C LYS A 28 -0.65 12.52 -10.18
N ASP A 29 -1.60 13.41 -9.91
CA ASP A 29 -1.62 14.17 -8.66
C ASP A 29 -1.61 13.11 -7.56
N VAL A 30 -0.44 12.93 -6.96
CA VAL A 30 -0.27 12.00 -5.85
C VAL A 30 -0.94 12.70 -4.68
N LYS A 31 -2.24 12.44 -4.50
CA LYS A 31 -3.00 12.91 -3.34
C LYS A 31 -2.15 12.58 -2.11
N GLN A 32 -1.85 13.62 -1.32
CA GLN A 32 -1.09 13.43 -0.10
C GLN A 32 -1.74 12.34 0.75
N LEU A 33 -0.89 11.53 1.40
CA LEU A 33 -1.34 10.46 2.26
C LEU A 33 -2.27 11.04 3.33
N PRO A 34 -3.50 10.53 3.46
CA PRO A 34 -4.49 11.08 4.37
C PRO A 34 -3.97 11.05 5.81
N THR A 35 -4.24 12.11 6.56
CA THR A 35 -3.88 12.21 7.97
C THR A 35 -4.97 11.62 8.85
N CYS A 36 -4.65 11.39 10.12
CA CYS A 36 -5.61 10.99 11.13
C CYS A 36 -6.69 12.06 11.33
N LEU A 37 -6.34 13.33 11.20
CA LEU A 37 -7.29 14.44 11.27
C LEU A 37 -8.36 14.32 10.17
N ASP A 38 -7.92 14.15 8.92
CA ASP A 38 -8.81 13.97 7.76
C ASP A 38 -9.74 12.76 7.96
N PHE A 39 -9.17 11.65 8.43
CA PHE A 39 -9.94 10.45 8.72
C PHE A 39 -10.96 10.66 9.83
N THR A 40 -10.59 11.28 10.96
CA THR A 40 -11.51 11.48 12.08
C THR A 40 -12.65 12.43 11.73
N ASP A 41 -12.40 13.46 10.92
CA ASP A 41 -13.43 14.37 10.44
C ASP A 41 -14.45 13.60 9.60
N VAL A 42 -13.99 12.90 8.57
CA VAL A 42 -14.85 12.11 7.68
C VAL A 42 -15.57 10.98 8.42
N TYR A 43 -14.89 10.26 9.33
CA TYR A 43 -15.48 9.20 10.16
C TYR A 43 -16.61 9.74 11.06
N SER A 44 -16.42 10.92 11.66
CA SER A 44 -17.44 11.52 12.53
C SER A 44 -18.72 11.87 11.76
N LYS A 45 -18.58 12.40 10.54
CA LYS A 45 -19.69 12.75 9.66
C LYS A 45 -20.43 11.53 9.12
N THR A 46 -19.69 10.53 8.65
CA THR A 46 -20.24 9.40 7.88
C THR A 46 -20.67 8.23 8.77
N VAL A 47 -19.87 7.87 9.78
CA VAL A 47 -20.12 6.71 10.65
C VAL A 47 -20.86 7.12 11.93
N LEU A 48 -20.38 8.16 12.61
CA LEU A 48 -21.00 8.63 13.86
C LEU A 48 -22.19 9.57 13.63
N GLN A 49 -22.40 10.03 12.39
CA GLN A 49 -23.50 10.92 11.99
C GLN A 49 -23.59 12.20 12.84
N THR A 50 -22.44 12.75 13.27
CA THR A 50 -22.42 13.95 14.13
C THR A 50 -22.80 15.22 13.38
N SER A 51 -22.70 15.23 12.06
CA SER A 51 -23.13 16.30 11.17
C SER A 51 -23.46 15.74 9.78
N PRO A 52 -24.17 16.49 8.91
CA PRO A 52 -24.53 16.01 7.57
C PRO A 52 -23.28 15.66 6.76
N ALA A 53 -23.19 14.41 6.30
CA ALA A 53 -22.15 13.97 5.37
C ALA A 53 -22.47 14.44 3.95
N THR A 54 -21.45 14.93 3.26
CA THR A 54 -21.51 15.17 1.81
C THR A 54 -21.23 13.88 1.05
N LYS A 55 -21.53 13.86 -0.26
CA LYS A 55 -21.20 12.68 -1.09
C LYS A 55 -19.68 12.49 -1.20
N GLU A 56 -18.94 13.58 -1.15
CA GLU A 56 -17.49 13.60 -1.16
C GLU A 56 -16.92 12.97 0.13
N ASP A 57 -17.51 13.30 1.30
CA ASP A 57 -17.16 12.64 2.57
C ASP A 57 -17.41 11.13 2.51
N ASP A 58 -18.56 10.71 1.95
CA ASP A 58 -18.88 9.28 1.82
C ASP A 58 -17.88 8.53 0.91
N GLN A 59 -17.48 9.16 -0.20
CA GLN A 59 -16.47 8.59 -1.10
C GLN A 59 -15.09 8.52 -0.45
N GLU A 60 -14.72 9.56 0.31
CA GLU A 60 -13.46 9.57 1.05
C GLU A 60 -13.45 8.50 2.14
N MET A 61 -14.55 8.34 2.88
CA MET A 61 -14.70 7.29 3.88
C MET A 61 -14.57 5.89 3.25
N GLN A 62 -15.22 5.65 2.11
CA GLN A 62 -15.10 4.40 1.38
C GLN A 62 -13.67 4.14 0.91
N SER A 63 -12.97 5.17 0.43
CA SER A 63 -11.57 5.06 0.04
C SER A 63 -10.68 4.69 1.23
N LEU A 64 -10.80 5.41 2.35
CA LEU A 64 -10.02 5.16 3.58
C LEU A 64 -10.31 3.77 4.17
N ALA A 65 -11.58 3.38 4.21
CA ALA A 65 -11.98 2.04 4.61
C ALA A 65 -11.36 0.98 3.69
N SER A 66 -11.41 1.16 2.35
CA SER A 66 -10.82 0.20 1.41
C SER A 66 -9.31 0.02 1.60
N ILE A 67 -8.58 1.09 1.93
CA ILE A 67 -7.14 1.03 2.22
C ILE A 67 -6.88 0.19 3.47
N MET A 68 -7.64 0.44 4.53
CA MET A 68 -7.52 -0.33 5.78
C MET A 68 -7.89 -1.79 5.55
N MET A 69 -9.02 -2.05 4.88
CA MET A 69 -9.52 -3.39 4.58
C MET A 69 -8.55 -4.18 3.73
N GLY A 70 -8.00 -3.59 2.67
CA GLY A 70 -7.02 -4.23 1.81
C GLY A 70 -5.72 -4.55 2.53
N TYR A 71 -5.31 -3.70 3.48
CA TYR A 71 -4.14 -3.97 4.31
C TYR A 71 -4.38 -5.11 5.32
N VAL A 72 -5.55 -5.10 5.98
CA VAL A 72 -5.96 -6.14 6.93
C VAL A 72 -6.15 -7.48 6.24
N SER A 73 -6.80 -7.52 5.08
CA SER A 73 -7.01 -8.75 4.32
C SER A 73 -5.70 -9.36 3.84
N ALA A 74 -4.75 -8.54 3.39
CA ALA A 74 -3.42 -9.01 3.02
C ALA A 74 -2.68 -9.64 4.21
N LEU A 75 -2.78 -9.06 5.41
CA LEU A 75 -2.18 -9.65 6.61
C LEU A 75 -2.85 -10.97 7.00
N GLN A 76 -4.18 -11.06 6.90
CA GLN A 76 -4.91 -12.29 7.18
C GLN A 76 -4.57 -13.40 6.18
N ASP A 77 -4.39 -13.06 4.91
CA ASP A 77 -4.00 -14.00 3.85
C ASP A 77 -2.60 -14.56 4.11
N ILE A 78 -1.63 -13.70 4.42
CA ILE A 78 -0.24 -14.12 4.72
C ILE A 78 -0.18 -14.93 6.01
N TYR A 79 -0.89 -14.51 7.06
CA TYR A 79 -0.92 -15.21 8.34
C TYR A 79 -1.75 -16.50 8.29
N GLY A 80 -2.62 -16.65 7.29
CA GLY A 80 -3.48 -17.82 7.10
C GLY A 80 -4.67 -17.91 8.06
N ASN A 81 -4.93 -16.86 8.84
CA ASN A 81 -6.04 -16.79 9.79
C ASN A 81 -6.42 -15.33 10.12
N ARG A 82 -7.40 -15.14 11.01
CA ARG A 82 -7.74 -13.83 11.59
C ARG A 82 -6.51 -13.20 12.25
N LEU A 83 -6.45 -11.87 12.25
CA LEU A 83 -5.39 -11.13 12.91
C LEU A 83 -5.26 -11.53 14.38
N VAL A 84 -4.01 -11.61 14.84
CA VAL A 84 -3.66 -11.88 16.24
C VAL A 84 -4.34 -10.86 17.15
N GLY A 85 -4.91 -11.32 18.27
CA GLY A 85 -5.55 -10.44 19.25
C GLY A 85 -6.94 -9.92 18.87
N MET A 86 -7.51 -10.31 17.72
CA MET A 86 -8.93 -10.11 17.43
C MET A 86 -9.77 -11.21 18.08
N SER A 87 -10.86 -10.82 18.74
CA SER A 87 -11.86 -11.78 19.22
C SER A 87 -12.66 -12.37 18.05
N ALA A 88 -13.36 -13.49 18.27
CA ALA A 88 -14.27 -14.08 17.27
C ALA A 88 -15.45 -13.16 16.89
N ARG A 89 -15.77 -12.18 17.74
CA ARG A 89 -16.83 -11.18 17.51
C ARG A 89 -16.32 -9.92 16.85
N ASP A 90 -15.00 -9.71 16.85
CA ASP A 90 -14.40 -8.53 16.23
C ASP A 90 -14.50 -8.69 14.71
N ASN A 91 -14.90 -7.61 14.06
CA ASN A 91 -14.94 -7.50 12.61
C ASN A 91 -14.16 -6.26 12.19
N GLU A 92 -14.22 -5.94 10.92
CA GLU A 92 -13.42 -4.87 10.36
C GLU A 92 -13.92 -3.48 10.76
N TRP A 93 -15.20 -3.35 11.10
CA TRP A 93 -15.73 -2.15 11.76
C TRP A 93 -15.15 -1.94 13.15
N THR A 94 -14.90 -3.03 13.89
CA THR A 94 -14.21 -2.95 15.19
C THR A 94 -12.78 -2.44 15.02
N LEU A 95 -12.10 -2.82 13.95
CA LEU A 95 -10.76 -2.29 13.63
C LEU A 95 -10.83 -0.82 13.24
N LEU A 96 -11.79 -0.43 12.40
CA LEU A 96 -12.01 0.95 11.99
C LEU A 96 -12.22 1.87 13.22
N ASP A 97 -13.02 1.41 14.19
CA ASP A 97 -13.27 2.15 15.42
C ASP A 97 -11.99 2.29 16.29
N LYS A 98 -11.20 1.22 16.41
CA LYS A 98 -9.89 1.29 17.08
C LYS A 98 -8.94 2.27 16.39
N VAL A 99 -8.97 2.34 15.05
CA VAL A 99 -8.22 3.35 14.28
C VAL A 99 -8.74 4.77 14.58
N ALA A 100 -10.05 4.97 14.67
CA ALA A 100 -10.63 6.26 15.04
C ALA A 100 -10.18 6.71 16.43
N GLN A 101 -10.26 5.82 17.42
CA GLN A 101 -9.78 6.10 18.78
C GLN A 101 -8.29 6.46 18.81
N TYR A 102 -7.46 5.73 18.06
CA TYR A 102 -6.02 6.02 17.98
C TYR A 102 -5.75 7.36 17.27
N CYS A 103 -6.47 7.65 16.18
CA CYS A 103 -6.33 8.90 15.45
C CYS A 103 -6.78 10.12 16.26
N HIS A 104 -7.76 9.98 17.15
CA HIS A 104 -8.12 11.04 18.10
C HIS A 104 -6.97 11.37 19.07
N GLN A 105 -6.16 10.39 19.47
CA GLN A 105 -5.00 10.60 20.33
C GLN A 105 -3.82 11.23 19.57
N TYR A 106 -3.68 10.91 18.27
CA TYR A 106 -2.55 11.33 17.44
C TYR A 106 -3.00 11.94 16.10
N PRO A 107 -3.66 13.11 16.10
CA PRO A 107 -4.31 13.67 14.91
C PRO A 107 -3.34 14.02 13.77
N GLN A 108 -2.09 14.34 14.12
CA GLN A 108 -1.04 14.71 13.16
C GLN A 108 -0.37 13.49 12.49
N MET A 109 -0.74 12.27 12.88
CA MET A 109 -0.17 11.05 12.31
C MET A 109 -0.81 10.74 10.95
N SER A 110 -0.08 10.08 10.05
CA SER A 110 -0.70 9.56 8.83
C SER A 110 -1.66 8.40 9.15
N PHE A 111 -2.76 8.32 8.42
CA PHE A 111 -3.77 7.28 8.59
C PHE A 111 -3.17 5.87 8.49
N GLN A 112 -2.30 5.64 7.50
CA GLN A 112 -1.62 4.35 7.32
C GLN A 112 -0.78 3.95 8.54
N ARG A 113 -0.10 4.91 9.18
CA ARG A 113 0.70 4.64 10.37
C ARG A 113 -0.19 4.35 11.57
N ALA A 114 -1.34 5.02 11.69
CA ALA A 114 -2.34 4.70 12.71
C ALA A 114 -2.88 3.26 12.55
N VAL A 115 -3.23 2.84 11.33
CA VAL A 115 -3.66 1.45 11.06
C VAL A 115 -2.62 0.44 11.51
N ARG A 116 -1.34 0.67 11.21
CA ARG A 116 -0.23 -0.20 11.64
C ARG A 116 0.03 -0.20 13.15
N SER A 117 -0.44 0.81 13.85
CA SER A 117 -0.26 0.95 15.30
C SER A 117 -1.35 0.24 16.10
N ILE A 118 -2.40 -0.26 15.44
CA ILE A 118 -3.45 -1.03 16.10
C ILE A 118 -2.88 -2.36 16.59
N PRO A 119 -3.11 -2.74 17.87
CA PRO A 119 -2.51 -3.94 18.47
C PRO A 119 -2.71 -5.21 17.64
N ALA A 120 -3.89 -5.41 17.07
CA ALA A 120 -4.15 -6.59 16.26
C ALA A 120 -3.27 -6.65 14.99
N VAL A 121 -3.03 -5.50 14.38
CA VAL A 121 -2.20 -5.38 13.19
C VAL A 121 -0.72 -5.52 13.56
N SER A 122 -0.25 -4.77 14.56
CA SER A 122 1.15 -4.79 14.97
C SER A 122 1.59 -6.16 15.51
N GLN A 123 0.74 -6.83 16.29
CA GLN A 123 1.03 -8.18 16.79
C GLN A 123 1.05 -9.23 15.68
N THR A 124 0.17 -9.12 14.67
CA THR A 124 0.19 -10.02 13.52
C THR A 124 1.48 -9.85 12.70
N ILE A 125 1.89 -8.60 12.47
CA ILE A 125 3.16 -8.32 11.79
C ILE A 125 4.34 -8.89 12.57
N GLN A 126 4.34 -8.73 13.89
CA GLN A 126 5.40 -9.27 14.73
C GLN A 126 5.41 -10.81 14.73
N ALA A 127 4.24 -11.46 14.79
CA ALA A 127 4.14 -12.91 14.70
C ALA A 127 4.70 -13.45 13.37
N LEU A 128 4.39 -12.79 12.26
CA LEU A 128 4.95 -13.12 10.94
C LEU A 128 6.48 -12.97 10.91
N GLN A 129 7.00 -11.89 11.51
CA GLN A 129 8.46 -11.68 11.62
C GLN A 129 9.12 -12.76 12.47
N ASP A 130 8.49 -13.17 13.58
CA ASP A 130 9.00 -14.22 14.46
C ASP A 130 9.01 -15.59 13.77
N GLU A 131 8.01 -15.89 12.95
CA GLU A 131 7.96 -17.12 12.13
C GLU A 131 9.08 -17.16 11.08
N GLU A 132 9.29 -16.05 10.38
CA GLU A 132 10.39 -15.91 9.42
C GLU A 132 11.76 -16.01 10.11
N PHE A 133 11.93 -15.38 11.27
CA PHE A 133 13.17 -15.47 12.05
C PHE A 133 13.44 -16.90 12.52
N LYS A 134 12.42 -17.61 13.00
CA LYS A 134 12.52 -19.04 13.37
C LYS A 134 12.89 -19.89 12.17
N ARG A 135 12.26 -19.68 11.01
CA ARG A 135 12.58 -20.41 9.77
C ARG A 135 14.04 -20.20 9.37
N CYS A 136 14.52 -18.96 9.42
CA CYS A 136 15.91 -18.62 9.13
C CYS A 136 16.88 -19.30 10.10
N ASN A 137 16.63 -19.23 11.41
CA ASN A 137 17.49 -19.88 12.41
C ASN A 137 17.53 -21.41 12.23
N ASN A 138 16.39 -22.05 11.97
CA ASN A 138 16.34 -23.48 11.71
C ASN A 138 17.17 -23.87 10.49
N TYR A 139 17.11 -23.08 9.42
CA TYR A 139 17.93 -23.28 8.24
C TYR A 139 19.44 -23.16 8.55
N ILE A 140 19.84 -22.14 9.31
CA ILE A 140 21.23 -21.95 9.74
C ILE A 140 21.72 -23.15 10.56
N GLU A 141 20.95 -23.61 11.53
CA GLU A 141 21.34 -24.75 12.38
C GLU A 141 21.44 -26.06 11.58
N GLN A 142 20.52 -26.32 10.65
CA GLN A 142 20.61 -27.48 9.76
C GLN A 142 21.86 -27.43 8.87
N MET A 143 22.17 -26.26 8.31
CA MET A 143 23.37 -26.07 7.48
C MET A 143 24.66 -26.21 8.30
N LYS A 144 24.69 -25.71 9.54
CA LYS A 144 25.83 -25.92 10.46
C LYS A 144 26.08 -27.40 10.70
N VAL A 145 25.04 -28.18 11.02
CA VAL A 145 25.19 -29.63 11.22
C VAL A 145 25.74 -30.30 9.97
N ALA A 146 25.19 -30.00 8.79
CA ALA A 146 25.64 -30.59 7.53
C ALA A 146 27.10 -30.26 7.17
N ILE A 147 27.53 -29.01 7.39
CA ILE A 147 28.89 -28.55 7.10
C ILE A 147 29.88 -29.09 8.13
N CYS A 148 29.54 -29.06 9.42
CA CYS A 148 30.43 -29.52 10.48
C CYS A 148 30.52 -31.06 10.53
N SER A 149 29.48 -31.79 10.15
CA SER A 149 29.53 -33.26 10.06
C SER A 149 30.42 -33.74 8.91
N THR A 150 30.41 -33.04 7.77
CA THR A 150 31.27 -33.37 6.63
C THR A 150 32.75 -33.07 6.89
N GLN A 151 33.08 -32.08 7.72
CA GLN A 151 34.46 -31.83 8.14
C GLN A 151 35.00 -32.89 9.12
N ASN A 152 34.14 -33.47 9.97
CA ASN A 152 34.54 -34.52 10.91
C ASN A 152 34.66 -35.92 10.27
N GLN A 153 34.11 -36.13 9.06
CA GLN A 153 34.27 -37.38 8.31
C GLN A 153 35.51 -37.41 7.40
N ASN A 154 36.17 -36.26 7.19
CA ASN A 154 37.39 -36.15 6.38
C ASN A 154 38.69 -36.12 7.22
N LYS A 155 38.64 -36.64 8.45
CA LYS A 155 39.80 -36.90 9.32
C LYS A 155 39.92 -38.40 9.57
#